data_AF-A0A4P8THR8-F1
#
_entry.id   AF-A0A4P8THR8-F1
#
_cell.length_a   1.000
_cell.length_b   1.000
_cell.length_c   1.000
_cell.angle_alpha   90.00
_cell.angle_beta   90.00
_cell.angle_gamma   90.00
#
_symmetry.space_group_name_H-M   'P 1'
#
loop_
_entity.id
_entity.type
_entity.pdbx_description
1 polymer ?
#
loop_
_entity_poly.entity_id
_entity_poly.type
_entity_poly.pdbx_seq_one_letter_code
_entity_poly.pdbx_strand_id
1 'polypeptide(L)'
;MAFQKMPKTHQKAPSAGPQITLSAHKTNGATKLVLSRALVEMLGEPVAIYFEWDPEDFLLRIVSSSPDDPAAYVIPKNRYVSVTGLFRQLGVKVTDTVRIPVEKQGRLAGIADLSDLPAAGNVHPIRGAA
;
A
#
# COMPACT_ATOMS: atom_id res chain seq x y z
N MET A 1 25.36 37.33 8.53
CA MET A 1 24.64 36.13 9.00
C MET A 1 23.77 35.60 7.86
N ALA A 2 24.25 34.60 7.11
CA ALA A 2 23.49 34.03 6.00
C ALA A 2 22.67 32.82 6.52
N PHE A 3 21.35 32.89 6.42
CA PHE A 3 20.48 31.74 6.65
C PHE A 3 20.70 30.72 5.53
N GLN A 4 21.42 29.64 5.83
CA GLN A 4 21.55 28.50 4.92
C GLN A 4 20.21 27.74 4.95
N LYS A 5 19.41 27.92 3.90
CA LYS A 5 18.22 27.09 3.64
C LYS A 5 18.69 25.64 3.55
N MET A 6 18.24 24.79 4.48
CA MET A 6 18.35 23.34 4.33
C MET A 6 17.77 22.94 2.96
N PRO A 7 18.49 22.14 2.15
CA PRO A 7 17.93 21.61 0.93
C PRO A 7 16.71 20.78 1.30
N LYS A 8 15.53 21.19 0.80
CA LYS A 8 14.33 20.38 0.91
C LYS A 8 14.69 19.01 0.35
N THR A 9 14.58 17.98 1.17
CA THR A 9 14.68 16.58 0.76
C THR A 9 13.85 16.45 -0.51
N HIS A 10 14.45 15.93 -1.59
CA HIS A 10 13.75 15.60 -2.82
C HIS A 10 12.62 14.62 -2.46
N GLN A 11 11.46 15.16 -2.08
CA GLN A 11 10.23 14.41 -2.11
C GLN A 11 10.02 14.15 -3.60
N LYS A 12 10.35 12.93 -4.03
CA LYS A 12 9.97 12.35 -5.32
C LYS A 12 8.60 12.93 -5.64
N ALA A 13 8.50 13.69 -6.74
CA ALA A 13 7.27 14.36 -7.15
C ALA A 13 6.11 13.37 -6.99
N PRO A 14 4.96 13.78 -6.43
CA PRO A 14 3.84 12.86 -6.26
C PRO A 14 3.56 12.25 -7.63
N SER A 15 3.73 10.94 -7.75
CA SER A 15 3.39 10.27 -9.00
C SER A 15 1.91 10.57 -9.24
N ALA A 16 1.59 11.16 -10.39
CA ALA A 16 0.22 11.46 -10.75
C ALA A 16 -0.59 10.17 -11.03
N GLY A 17 0.07 9.02 -11.01
CA GLY A 17 -0.51 7.71 -11.28
C GLY A 17 -1.15 7.05 -10.06
N PRO A 18 -1.87 5.95 -10.30
CA PRO A 18 -2.42 5.10 -9.25
C PRO A 18 -1.30 4.56 -8.35
N GLN A 19 -1.46 4.78 -7.05
CA GLN A 19 -0.52 4.34 -6.02
C GLN A 19 -1.25 4.02 -4.71
N ILE A 20 -0.66 3.14 -3.90
CA ILE A 20 -0.99 2.98 -2.49
C ILE A 20 0.07 3.65 -1.63
N THR A 21 -0.35 4.16 -0.47
CA THR A 21 0.58 4.62 0.57
C THR A 21 0.41 3.73 1.79
N LEU A 22 1.47 3.05 2.19
CA LEU A 22 1.51 2.33 3.46
C LEU A 22 2.17 3.24 4.47
N SER A 23 1.46 3.61 5.53
CA SER A 23 2.00 4.42 6.61
C SER A 23 2.03 3.62 7.90
N ALA A 24 3.20 3.54 8.54
CA ALA A 24 3.35 3.02 9.88
C ALA A 24 3.17 4.14 10.91
N HIS A 25 2.34 3.89 11.92
CA HIS A 25 2.18 4.80 13.04
C HIS A 25 3.29 4.54 14.07
N LYS A 26 4.18 5.52 14.24
CA LYS A 26 5.42 5.40 15.04
C LYS A 26 5.18 4.97 16.49
N THR A 27 4.02 5.30 17.07
CA THR A 27 3.73 5.08 18.50
C THR A 27 3.14 3.70 18.81
N ASN A 28 2.44 3.06 17.86
CA ASN A 28 1.69 1.82 18.15
C ASN A 28 1.84 0.74 17.07
N GLY A 29 2.69 0.96 16.06
CA GLY A 29 2.94 0.00 14.98
C GLY A 29 1.73 -0.25 14.07
N ALA A 30 0.68 0.57 14.16
CA ALA A 30 -0.49 0.44 13.29
C ALA A 30 -0.09 0.78 11.85
N THR A 31 -0.37 -0.13 10.93
CA THR A 31 -0.15 0.05 9.49
C THR A 31 -1.48 0.41 8.83
N LYS A 32 -1.49 1.56 8.14
CA LYS A 32 -2.62 2.02 7.35
C LYS A 32 -2.25 1.96 5.87
N LEU A 33 -3.18 1.48 5.07
CA LEU A 33 -3.13 1.57 3.62
C LEU A 33 -4.03 2.71 3.18
N VAL A 34 -3.47 3.65 2.42
CA VAL A 34 -4.20 4.78 1.85
C VAL A 34 -4.21 4.65 0.33
N LEU A 35 -5.40 4.68 -0.26
CA LEU A 35 -5.56 4.64 -1.71
C LEU A 35 -5.43 6.05 -2.27
N SER A 36 -4.59 6.23 -3.28
CA SER A 36 -4.57 7.49 -4.04
C SER A 36 -5.89 7.71 -4.78
N ARG A 37 -6.17 8.98 -5.12
CA ARG A 37 -7.34 9.34 -5.92
C ARG A 37 -7.35 8.63 -7.28
N ALA A 38 -6.21 8.62 -7.97
CA ALA A 38 -6.07 7.97 -9.27
C ALA A 38 -6.34 6.45 -9.20
N LEU A 39 -5.96 5.79 -8.10
CA LEU A 39 -6.27 4.37 -7.88
C LEU A 39 -7.77 4.15 -7.66
N VAL A 40 -8.43 5.00 -6.87
CA VAL A 40 -9.89 4.92 -6.69
C VAL A 40 -10.62 5.14 -8.01
N GLU A 41 -10.20 6.14 -8.80
CA GLU A 41 -10.77 6.39 -10.14
C GLU A 41 -10.50 5.22 -11.11
N MET A 42 -9.32 4.59 -11.02
CA MET A 42 -8.94 3.44 -11.84
C MET A 42 -9.80 2.20 -11.57
N LEU A 43 -10.11 1.94 -10.30
CA LEU A 43 -10.95 0.81 -9.88
C LEU A 43 -12.45 1.07 -10.14
N GLY A 44 -12.84 2.31 -10.49
CA GLY A 44 -14.21 2.82 -10.41
C GLY A 44 -14.61 3.08 -8.96
N GLU A 45 -15.58 3.96 -8.65
CA GLU A 45 -15.96 4.32 -7.27
C GLU A 45 -16.27 3.07 -6.40
N PRO A 46 -15.29 2.50 -5.67
CA PRO A 46 -15.47 1.20 -5.06
C PRO A 46 -15.87 1.43 -3.62
N VAL A 47 -17.04 0.94 -3.23
CA VAL A 47 -17.47 1.01 -1.84
C VAL A 47 -16.65 0.04 -0.98
N ALA A 48 -16.13 -1.04 -1.58
CA ALA A 48 -15.26 -2.00 -0.91
C ALA A 48 -14.16 -2.57 -1.84
N ILE A 49 -13.11 -3.13 -1.21
CA ILE A 49 -12.00 -3.83 -1.87
C ILE A 49 -11.62 -5.09 -1.10
N TYR A 50 -11.13 -6.13 -1.76
CA TYR A 50 -10.39 -7.20 -1.09
C TYR A 50 -8.94 -7.26 -1.59
N PHE A 51 -8.11 -7.97 -0.84
CA PHE A 51 -6.70 -8.15 -1.13
C PHE A 51 -6.43 -9.60 -1.49
N GLU A 52 -5.79 -9.84 -2.63
CA GLU A 52 -5.17 -11.13 -2.94
C GLU A 52 -3.66 -11.00 -2.77
N TRP A 53 -3.06 -11.96 -2.09
CA TRP A 53 -1.62 -12.02 -1.88
C TRP A 53 -1.02 -13.14 -2.70
N ASP A 54 -0.04 -12.79 -3.53
CA ASP A 54 0.84 -13.73 -4.20
C ASP A 54 2.17 -13.81 -3.45
N PRO A 55 2.46 -14.91 -2.74
CA PRO A 55 3.68 -15.07 -1.97
C PRO A 55 4.92 -15.34 -2.83
N GLU A 56 4.77 -15.81 -4.09
CA GLU A 56 5.91 -16.14 -4.95
C GLU A 56 6.51 -14.87 -5.55
N ASP A 57 5.64 -13.99 -6.06
CA ASP A 57 6.03 -12.74 -6.70
C ASP A 57 5.93 -11.51 -5.78
N PHE A 58 5.49 -11.70 -4.54
CA PHE A 58 5.25 -10.63 -3.55
C PHE A 58 4.27 -9.56 -4.03
N LEU A 59 3.29 -9.98 -4.83
CA LEU A 59 2.30 -9.08 -5.43
C LEU A 59 1.07 -9.01 -4.54
N LEU A 60 0.67 -7.78 -4.22
CA LEU A 60 -0.61 -7.50 -3.61
C LEU A 60 -1.58 -7.03 -4.68
N ARG A 61 -2.58 -7.84 -4.99
CA ARG A 61 -3.68 -7.45 -5.87
C ARG A 61 -4.78 -6.80 -5.04
N ILE A 62 -5.18 -5.60 -5.44
CA ILE A 62 -6.27 -4.83 -4.86
C ILE A 62 -7.43 -4.91 -5.84
N VAL A 63 -8.51 -5.59 -5.46
CA VAL A 63 -9.66 -5.83 -6.33
C VAL A 63 -10.88 -5.11 -5.79
N SER A 64 -11.59 -4.41 -6.65
CA SER A 64 -12.89 -3.80 -6.35
C SER A 64 -13.91 -4.88 -6.02
N SER A 65 -14.68 -4.67 -4.96
CA SER A 65 -15.76 -5.56 -4.52
C SER A 65 -17.02 -4.78 -4.14
N SER A 66 -18.09 -5.52 -3.87
CA SER A 66 -19.36 -5.03 -3.34
C SER A 66 -19.24 -4.76 -1.83
N PRO A 67 -19.94 -3.75 -1.27
CA PRO A 67 -20.00 -3.54 0.17
C PRO A 67 -20.71 -4.68 0.92
N ASP A 68 -21.48 -5.51 0.21
CA ASP A 68 -22.17 -6.66 0.79
C ASP A 68 -21.24 -7.88 0.97
N ASP A 69 -20.02 -7.81 0.46
CA ASP A 69 -19.02 -8.87 0.61
C ASP A 69 -18.41 -8.81 2.02
N PRO A 70 -18.64 -9.82 2.88
CA PRO A 70 -18.15 -9.82 4.25
C PRO A 70 -16.61 -9.93 4.34
N ALA A 71 -15.93 -10.36 3.27
CA ALA A 71 -14.48 -10.44 3.21
C ALA A 71 -13.83 -9.14 2.69
N ALA A 72 -14.63 -8.19 2.20
CA ALA A 72 -14.12 -6.95 1.64
C ALA A 72 -13.97 -5.85 2.69
N TYR A 73 -12.91 -5.06 2.53
CA TYR A 73 -12.68 -3.83 3.28
C TYR A 73 -13.47 -2.69 2.66
N VAL A 74 -14.43 -2.17 3.43
CA VAL A 74 -15.17 -0.96 3.05
C VAL A 74 -14.22 0.24 3.09
N ILE A 75 -14.15 0.99 1.98
CA ILE A 75 -13.29 2.17 1.87
C ILE A 75 -14.06 3.37 2.46
N PRO A 76 -13.63 3.93 3.62
CA PRO A 76 -14.28 5.12 4.16
C PRO A 76 -13.96 6.35 3.29
N LYS A 77 -14.71 7.45 3.47
CA LYS A 77 -14.57 8.68 2.67
C LYS A 77 -13.15 9.26 2.61
N ASN A 78 -12.34 9.02 3.64
CA ASN A 78 -10.94 9.43 3.74
C ASN A 78 -9.94 8.39 3.19
N ARG A 79 -10.42 7.34 2.51
CA ARG A 79 -9.66 6.39 1.67
C ARG A 79 -8.54 5.64 2.40
N TYR A 80 -8.73 5.39 3.68
CA TYR A 80 -7.77 4.66 4.52
C TYR A 80 -8.39 3.36 5.02
N VAL A 81 -7.59 2.31 5.06
CA VAL A 81 -7.95 1.01 5.62
C VAL A 81 -6.85 0.58 6.59
N SER A 82 -7.22 0.06 7.75
CA SER A 82 -6.25 -0.54 8.67
C SER A 82 -5.90 -1.94 8.19
N VAL A 83 -4.64 -2.16 7.83
CA VAL A 83 -4.14 -3.43 7.29
C VAL A 83 -3.12 -4.09 8.22
N THR A 84 -3.02 -3.61 9.46
CA THR A 84 -2.03 -4.07 10.45
C THR A 84 -2.06 -5.58 10.67
N GLY A 85 -3.26 -6.15 10.86
CA GLY A 85 -3.43 -7.59 11.09
C GLY A 85 -3.03 -8.41 9.86
N LEU A 86 -3.50 -7.99 8.68
CA LEU A 86 -3.19 -8.61 7.39
C LEU A 86 -1.68 -8.62 7.14
N PHE A 87 -1.02 -7.46 7.22
CA PHE A 87 0.40 -7.35 6.91
C PHE A 87 1.27 -8.12 7.90
N ARG A 88 0.85 -8.18 9.18
CA ARG A 88 1.51 -9.04 10.16
C ARG A 88 1.40 -10.53 9.81
N GLN A 89 0.24 -10.98 9.36
CA GLN A 89 0.03 -12.37 8.91
C GLN A 89 0.84 -12.69 7.65
N LEU A 90 0.96 -11.73 6.73
CA LEU A 90 1.76 -11.86 5.50
C LEU A 90 3.27 -11.72 5.74
N GLY A 91 3.71 -11.41 6.96
CA GLY A 91 5.12 -11.18 7.24
C GLY A 91 5.67 -9.90 6.59
N VAL A 92 4.83 -8.93 6.25
CA VAL A 92 5.25 -7.64 5.66
C VAL A 92 5.44 -6.61 6.77
N LYS A 93 6.62 -5.98 6.84
CA LYS A 93 6.92 -4.93 7.81
C LYS A 93 6.92 -3.56 7.14
N VAL A 94 6.09 -2.66 7.65
CA VAL A 94 6.11 -1.25 7.27
C VAL A 94 6.74 -0.48 8.43
N THR A 95 7.97 0.01 8.26
CA THR A 95 8.68 0.83 9.26
C THR A 95 8.51 2.32 9.02
N ASP A 96 8.50 2.70 7.74
CA ASP A 96 8.36 4.08 7.28
C ASP A 96 7.17 4.21 6.33
N THR A 97 6.75 5.46 6.11
CA THR A 97 5.71 5.71 5.11
C THR A 97 6.29 5.51 3.72
N VAL A 98 5.77 4.52 3.00
CA VAL A 98 6.20 4.14 1.66
C VAL A 98 5.04 4.33 0.68
N ARG A 99 5.38 4.75 -0.54
CA ARG A 99 4.43 4.88 -1.64
C ARG A 99 4.79 3.85 -2.70
N ILE A 100 3.83 3.01 -3.06
CA ILE A 100 4.02 1.92 -4.00
C ILE A 100 3.13 2.21 -5.21
N PRO A 101 3.71 2.30 -6.42
CA PRO A 101 2.92 2.44 -7.63
C PRO A 101 2.02 1.22 -7.80
N VAL A 102 0.84 1.43 -8.37
CA VAL A 102 -0.10 0.35 -8.67
C VAL A 102 -0.28 0.27 -10.17
N GLU A 103 -0.10 -0.90 -10.74
CA GLU A 103 -0.37 -1.16 -12.14
C GLU A 103 -1.80 -1.63 -12.33
N LYS A 104 -2.45 -1.17 -13.39
CA LYS A 104 -3.83 -1.59 -13.70
C LYS A 104 -3.83 -3.03 -14.19
N GLN A 105 -4.63 -3.88 -13.56
CA GLN A 105 -4.86 -5.24 -14.02
C GLN A 105 -6.34 -5.43 -14.36
N GLY A 106 -6.64 -5.55 -15.65
CA GLY A 106 -8.02 -5.64 -16.11
C GLY A 106 -8.83 -4.38 -15.78
N ARG A 107 -10.13 -4.54 -15.49
CA ARG A 107 -11.05 -3.40 -15.28
C ARG A 107 -11.24 -3.04 -13.80
N LEU A 108 -11.11 -4.01 -12.89
CA LEU A 108 -11.51 -3.88 -11.49
C LEU A 108 -10.38 -4.18 -10.50
N ALA A 109 -9.14 -4.36 -10.98
CA ALA A 109 -8.02 -4.68 -10.12
C ALA A 109 -6.80 -3.80 -10.40
N GLY A 110 -5.98 -3.62 -9.37
CA GLY A 110 -4.64 -3.05 -9.47
C GLY A 110 -3.65 -3.93 -8.73
N ILE A 111 -2.43 -4.06 -9.24
CA ILE A 111 -1.34 -4.80 -8.59
C ILE A 111 -0.34 -3.81 -7.99
N ALA A 112 -0.03 -4.00 -6.73
CA ALA A 112 1.10 -3.38 -6.05
C ALA A 112 2.20 -4.42 -5.83
N ASP A 113 3.41 -4.12 -6.29
CA ASP A 113 4.59 -4.93 -5.97
C ASP A 113 5.11 -4.54 -4.58
N LEU A 114 5.18 -5.51 -3.67
CA LEU A 114 5.67 -5.33 -2.31
C LEU A 114 7.08 -5.89 -2.09
N SER A 115 7.79 -6.33 -3.14
CA SER A 115 9.08 -7.01 -3.01
C SER A 115 10.18 -6.16 -2.35
N ASP A 116 10.04 -4.84 -2.43
CA ASP A 116 10.98 -3.87 -1.83
C ASP A 116 10.72 -3.61 -0.34
N LEU A 117 9.66 -4.18 0.24
CA LEU A 117 9.34 -4.00 1.66
C LEU A 117 10.14 -4.95 2.54
N PRO A 118 10.64 -4.48 3.70
CA PRO A 118 11.34 -5.34 4.63
C PRO A 118 10.38 -6.38 5.22
N ALA A 119 10.86 -7.61 5.38
CA ALA A 119 10.08 -8.67 5.99
C ALA A 119 10.00 -8.51 7.53
N ALA A 120 8.90 -8.96 8.12
CA ALA A 120 8.67 -8.98 9.56
C ALA A 120 9.20 -10.31 10.15
N GLY A 121 10.42 -10.31 10.70
CA GLY A 121 10.97 -11.44 11.46
C GLY A 121 11.58 -12.57 10.61
N ASN A 122 11.50 -13.82 11.08
CA ASN A 122 12.04 -15.04 10.43
C ASN A 122 11.25 -15.49 9.18
N VAL A 123 10.39 -14.64 8.64
CA VAL A 123 9.79 -14.86 7.32
C VAL A 123 10.74 -14.20 6.33
N HIS A 124 11.54 -15.00 5.62
CA HIS A 124 12.53 -14.52 4.67
C HIS A 124 12.04 -14.71 3.22
N PRO A 125 12.51 -13.91 2.24
CA PRO A 125 13.04 -12.55 2.40
C PRO A 125 12.76 -11.59 1.21
N ILE A 126 13.12 -10.33 1.46
CA ILE A 126 13.54 -9.30 0.50
C ILE A 126 14.14 -9.93 -0.78
N ARG A 127 13.64 -9.52 -1.95
CA ARG A 127 14.27 -9.84 -3.25
C ARG A 127 15.72 -9.34 -3.23
N GLY A 128 16.68 -10.26 -3.29
CA GLY A 128 18.08 -9.95 -3.53
C GLY A 128 19.03 -10.23 -2.36
N ALA A 129 19.31 -11.51 -2.13
CA ALA A 129 20.65 -11.97 -1.76
C ALA A 129 20.80 -13.38 -2.34
N ALA A 130 21.40 -13.44 -3.54
CA ALA A 130 22.02 -14.66 -4.04
C ALA A 130 23.25 -15.01 -3.20
#